data_AF-A0A4S5AZF5-F1
#
_entry.id   AF-A0A4S5AZF5-F1
#
_cell.length_a   1.000
_cell.length_b   1.000
_cell.length_c   1.000
_cell.angle_alpha   90.00
_cell.angle_beta   90.00
_cell.angle_gamma   90.00
#
_symmetry.space_group_name_H-M   'P 1'
#
loop_
_entity.id
_entity.type
_entity.pdbx_description
1 polymer ?
#
loop_
_entity_poly.entity_id
_entity_poly.type
_entity_poly.pdbx_seq_one_letter_code
_entity_poly.pdbx_strand_id
1 'polypeptide(L)'
;MSSGTTTLADALEALVAVAEQAGLDETAARAEGEALAATVAERSRGAFVAWAEETGRTVSAEEFMLAAKRGNRFRAGPTPTMGGLALQKSEHAPAYARALGEV
;
A
#
# COMPACT_ATOMS: atom_id res chain seq x y z
N MET A 1 24.72 -5.17 -6.96
CA MET A 1 23.33 -5.58 -7.22
C MET A 1 22.60 -4.33 -7.65
N SER A 2 22.17 -4.26 -8.90
CA SER A 2 21.59 -3.05 -9.48
C SER A 2 20.32 -2.69 -8.71
N SER A 3 20.32 -1.55 -8.03
CA SER A 3 19.09 -0.91 -7.55
C SER A 3 18.35 -0.39 -8.79
N GLY A 4 17.65 -1.27 -9.49
CA GLY A 4 16.54 -0.86 -10.33
C GLY A 4 15.50 -0.25 -9.40
N THR A 5 15.00 0.95 -9.74
CA THR A 5 13.92 1.57 -8.97
C THR A 5 12.71 0.67 -9.04
N THR A 6 12.36 -0.01 -7.94
CA THR A 6 11.11 -0.79 -7.82
C THR A 6 9.93 0.13 -8.12
N THR A 7 9.03 -0.30 -9.00
CA THR A 7 7.83 0.47 -9.35
C THR A 7 6.78 0.37 -8.23
N LEU A 8 5.78 1.23 -8.23
CA LEU A 8 4.68 1.10 -7.27
C LEU A 8 3.90 -0.19 -7.57
N ALA A 9 3.72 -0.54 -8.84
CA ALA A 9 3.11 -1.81 -9.23
C ALA A 9 3.84 -3.02 -8.61
N ASP A 10 5.17 -3.08 -8.73
CA ASP A 10 5.99 -4.16 -8.15
C ASP A 10 5.86 -4.23 -6.61
N ALA A 11 5.86 -3.07 -5.94
CA ALA A 11 5.73 -3.00 -4.49
C ALA A 11 4.35 -3.49 -4.02
N LEU A 12 3.28 -3.14 -4.75
CA LEU A 12 1.93 -3.61 -4.45
C LEU A 12 1.76 -5.10 -4.71
N GLU A 13 2.37 -5.63 -5.77
CA GLU A 13 2.39 -7.08 -6.02
C GLU A 13 3.13 -7.83 -4.92
N ALA A 14 4.28 -7.32 -4.47
CA ALA A 14 5.02 -7.91 -3.36
C ALA A 14 4.22 -7.89 -2.05
N LEU A 15 3.52 -6.79 -1.76
CA LEU A 15 2.64 -6.69 -0.58
C LEU A 15 1.50 -7.70 -0.63
N VAL A 16 0.84 -7.84 -1.78
CA VAL A 16 -0.23 -8.82 -2.00
C VAL A 16 0.30 -10.25 -1.83
N ALA A 17 1.47 -10.57 -2.38
CA ALA A 17 2.07 -11.90 -2.23
C ALA A 17 2.38 -12.24 -0.76
N VAL A 18 2.84 -11.27 0.04
CA VAL A 18 3.04 -11.47 1.48
C VAL A 18 1.71 -11.66 2.20
N ALA A 19 0.65 -10.95 1.78
CA ALA A 19 -0.69 -11.12 2.33
C ALA A 19 -1.24 -12.54 2.05
N GLU A 20 -1.11 -13.01 0.81
CA GLU A 20 -1.49 -14.36 0.38
C GLU A 20 -0.76 -15.44 1.20
N GLN A 21 0.57 -15.32 1.34
CA GLN A 21 1.38 -16.24 2.13
C GLN A 21 0.97 -16.29 3.61
N ALA A 22 0.43 -15.18 4.13
CA ALA A 22 -0.06 -15.07 5.50
C ALA A 22 -1.55 -15.45 5.66
N GLY A 23 -2.22 -15.85 4.58
CA GLY A 23 -3.66 -16.16 4.58
C GLY A 23 -4.56 -14.95 4.83
N LEU A 24 -4.11 -13.75 4.45
CA LEU A 24 -4.83 -12.48 4.62
C LEU A 24 -5.63 -12.13 3.37
N ASP A 25 -6.54 -11.15 3.50
CA ASP A 25 -7.28 -10.61 2.35
C ASP A 25 -6.35 -9.76 1.44
N GLU A 26 -6.03 -10.30 0.28
CA GLU A 26 -5.22 -9.65 -0.76
C GLU A 26 -5.80 -8.30 -1.23
N THR A 27 -7.12 -8.18 -1.29
CA THR A 27 -7.78 -6.94 -1.73
C THR A 27 -7.63 -5.86 -0.66
N ALA A 28 -7.72 -6.23 0.61
CA ALA A 28 -7.45 -5.33 1.72
C ALA A 28 -6.00 -4.86 1.73
N ALA A 29 -5.04 -5.77 1.51
CA ALA A 29 -3.62 -5.44 1.43
C ALA A 29 -3.31 -4.48 0.27
N ARG A 30 -3.85 -4.76 -0.92
CA ARG A 30 -3.71 -3.85 -2.07
C ARG A 30 -4.30 -2.47 -1.77
N ALA A 31 -5.49 -2.41 -1.17
CA ALA A 31 -6.13 -1.13 -0.83
C ALA A 31 -5.35 -0.32 0.23
N GLU A 32 -4.68 -0.99 1.18
CA GLU A 32 -3.78 -0.34 2.13
C GLU A 32 -2.55 0.26 1.44
N GLY A 33 -1.89 -0.50 0.57
CA GLY A 33 -0.74 -0.03 -0.20
C GLY A 33 -1.11 1.13 -1.13
N GLU A 34 -2.20 1.03 -1.88
CA GLU A 34 -2.71 2.11 -2.73
C GLU A 34 -2.97 3.41 -1.96
N ALA A 35 -3.53 3.31 -0.75
CA ALA A 35 -3.78 4.45 0.12
C ALA A 35 -2.48 5.07 0.65
N LEU A 36 -1.49 4.24 1.02
CA LEU A 36 -0.17 4.71 1.45
C LEU A 36 0.55 5.46 0.32
N ALA A 37 0.62 4.85 -0.86
CA ALA A 37 1.24 5.45 -2.04
C ALA A 37 0.59 6.79 -2.42
N ALA A 38 -0.75 6.86 -2.37
CA ALA A 38 -1.46 8.12 -2.60
C ALA A 38 -1.08 9.19 -1.57
N THR A 39 -1.00 8.84 -0.28
CA THR A 39 -0.58 9.76 0.80
C THR A 39 0.87 10.23 0.64
N VAL A 40 1.77 9.42 0.10
CA VAL A 40 3.16 9.83 -0.18
C VAL A 40 3.19 10.81 -1.36
N ALA A 41 2.40 10.53 -2.40
CA ALA A 41 2.42 11.29 -3.64
C ALA A 41 1.52 12.54 -3.64
N GLU A 42 0.61 12.71 -2.67
CA GLU A 42 -0.47 13.72 -2.69
C GLU A 42 -0.01 15.18 -2.90
N ARG A 43 1.23 15.51 -2.50
CA ARG A 43 1.78 16.87 -2.64
C ARG A 43 2.33 17.16 -4.04
N SER A 44 2.48 16.14 -4.88
CA SER A 44 3.00 16.26 -6.23
C SER A 44 1.85 16.55 -7.20
N ARG A 45 1.92 17.71 -7.88
CA ARG A 45 0.92 18.11 -8.88
C ARG A 45 0.82 17.04 -9.98
N GLY A 46 -0.39 16.55 -10.25
CA GLY A 46 -0.64 15.58 -11.31
C GLY A 46 -0.32 14.12 -10.95
N ALA A 47 0.11 13.83 -9.71
CA ALA A 47 0.47 12.48 -9.29
C ALA A 47 -0.65 11.44 -9.43
N PHE A 48 -1.91 11.88 -9.46
CA PHE A 48 -3.07 10.99 -9.65
C PHE A 48 -3.03 10.21 -10.97
N VAL A 49 -2.34 10.70 -12.01
CA VAL A 49 -2.21 9.99 -13.29
C VAL A 49 -1.27 8.79 -13.14
N ALA A 50 -0.03 9.04 -12.71
CA ALA A 50 0.96 7.99 -12.50
C ALA A 50 0.51 6.98 -11.44
N TRP A 51 -0.12 7.45 -10.36
CA TRP A 51 -0.70 6.55 -9.35
C TRP A 51 -1.80 5.66 -9.95
N ALA A 52 -2.68 6.19 -10.79
CA ALA A 52 -3.74 5.40 -11.42
C ALA A 52 -3.16 4.36 -12.41
N GLU A 53 -2.14 4.74 -13.20
CA GLU A 53 -1.44 3.83 -14.11
C GLU A 53 -0.80 2.66 -13.36
N GLU A 54 -0.01 2.95 -12.32
CA GLU A 54 0.72 1.96 -11.51
C GLU A 54 -0.21 1.07 -10.67
N THR A 55 -1.41 1.53 -10.34
CA THR A 55 -2.41 0.77 -9.58
C THR A 55 -3.42 0.06 -10.46
N GLY A 56 -3.39 0.30 -11.78
CA GLY A 56 -4.41 -0.19 -12.72
C GLY A 56 -5.80 0.42 -12.49
N ARG A 57 -5.89 1.54 -11.77
CA ARG A 57 -7.15 2.25 -11.49
C ARG A 57 -7.51 3.18 -12.65
N THR A 58 -8.79 3.51 -12.78
CA THR A 58 -9.21 4.59 -13.68
C THR A 58 -8.63 5.92 -13.19
N VAL A 59 -8.07 6.71 -14.11
CA VAL A 59 -7.50 8.03 -13.80
C VAL A 59 -8.59 8.95 -13.23
N SER A 60 -8.51 9.22 -11.92
CA SER A 60 -9.44 10.08 -11.20
C SER A 60 -8.73 10.78 -10.03
N ALA A 61 -8.70 12.11 -10.08
CA ALA A 61 -8.15 12.90 -8.98
C ALA A 61 -8.95 12.76 -7.68
N GLU A 62 -10.27 12.52 -7.79
CA GLU A 62 -11.12 12.29 -6.62
C GLU A 62 -10.76 10.98 -5.91
N GLU A 63 -10.64 9.88 -6.66
CA GLU A 63 -10.28 8.57 -6.09
C GLU A 63 -8.89 8.59 -5.46
N PHE A 64 -7.93 9.25 -6.11
CA PHE A 64 -6.60 9.47 -5.57
C PHE A 64 -6.64 10.24 -4.23
N MET A 65 -7.41 11.32 -4.15
CA MET A 65 -7.54 12.10 -2.91
C MET A 65 -8.28 11.34 -1.82
N LEU A 66 -9.26 10.50 -2.16
CA LEU A 66 -9.93 9.61 -1.22
C LEU A 66 -8.96 8.55 -0.68
N ALA A 67 -8.12 7.97 -1.54
CA ALA A 67 -7.05 7.05 -1.15
C ALA A 67 -6.05 7.73 -0.20
N ALA A 68 -5.60 8.94 -0.54
CA ALA A 68 -4.67 9.70 0.29
C ALA A 68 -5.25 10.07 1.67
N LYS A 69 -6.55 10.42 1.74
CA LYS A 69 -7.24 10.63 3.02
C LYS A 69 -7.30 9.36 3.86
N ARG A 70 -7.56 8.20 3.24
CA ARG A 70 -7.53 6.90 3.93
C ARG A 70 -6.13 6.59 4.44
N GLY A 71 -5.08 6.84 3.66
CA GLY A 71 -3.69 6.55 4.05
C GLY A 71 -3.18 7.45 5.18
N ASN A 72 -3.65 8.70 5.27
CA ASN A 72 -3.28 9.62 6.36
C ASN A 72 -3.60 9.06 7.76
N ARG A 73 -4.63 8.22 7.91
CA ARG A 73 -4.93 7.57 9.19
C ARG A 73 -3.83 6.60 9.64
N PHE A 74 -3.08 6.01 8.71
CA PHE A 74 -1.99 5.08 8.98
C PHE A 74 -0.73 5.78 9.50
N ARG A 75 -0.65 7.11 9.39
CA ARG A 75 0.42 7.88 10.03
C ARG A 75 0.27 7.95 11.55
N ALA A 76 -0.95 7.77 12.06
CA ALA A 76 -1.28 7.86 13.48
C ALA A 76 -1.38 6.49 14.18
N GLY A 77 -1.27 5.39 13.43
CA GLY A 77 -1.41 4.04 13.96
C GLY A 77 -1.31 2.97 12.86
N PRO A 78 -1.31 1.69 13.24
CA PRO A 78 -1.16 0.60 12.27
C PRO A 78 -2.30 0.58 11.24
N THR A 79 -2.02 0.06 10.05
CA THR A 79 -3.09 -0.31 9.12
C THR A 79 -3.99 -1.38 9.74
N PRO A 80 -5.26 -1.53 9.31
CA PRO A 80 -6.15 -2.58 9.80
C PRO A 80 -5.52 -3.98 9.77
N THR A 81 -4.85 -4.32 8.67
CA THR A 81 -4.19 -5.62 8.51
C THR A 81 -3.02 -5.77 9.49
N MET A 82 -2.17 -4.75 9.63
CA MET A 82 -1.11 -4.73 10.64
C MET A 82 -1.63 -4.82 12.08
N GLY A 83 -2.75 -4.16 12.37
CA GLY A 83 -3.42 -4.26 13.67
C GLY A 83 -3.91 -5.68 13.96
N GLY A 84 -4.52 -6.34 12.97
CA GLY A 84 -4.92 -7.74 13.06
C GLY A 84 -3.74 -8.69 13.31
N LEU A 85 -2.67 -8.55 12.53
CA LEU A 85 -1.44 -9.34 12.68
C LEU A 85 -0.81 -9.16 14.07
N ALA A 86 -0.77 -7.92 14.58
CA ALA A 86 -0.24 -7.61 15.91
C ALA A 86 -1.08 -8.24 17.03
N LEU A 87 -2.41 -8.15 16.94
CA LEU A 87 -3.32 -8.77 17.93
C LEU A 87 -3.18 -10.29 17.96
N GLN A 88 -2.96 -10.92 16.81
CA GLN A 88 -2.77 -12.36 16.69
C GLN A 88 -1.35 -12.81 17.02
N LYS A 89 -0.40 -11.88 17.22
CA LYS A 89 1.04 -12.16 17.33
C LYS A 89 1.55 -13.02 16.16
N SER A 90 1.07 -12.71 14.96
CA SER A 90 1.39 -13.47 13.75
C SER A 90 2.88 -13.38 13.41
N GLU A 91 3.48 -14.51 13.04
CA GLU A 91 4.86 -14.57 12.57
C GLU A 91 5.07 -13.80 11.25
N HIS A 92 3.99 -13.53 10.50
CA HIS A 92 4.02 -12.78 9.26
C HIS A 92 4.06 -11.25 9.46
N ALA A 93 3.85 -10.75 10.69
CA ALA A 93 3.80 -9.31 10.95
C ALA A 93 5.06 -8.54 10.49
N PRO A 94 6.30 -9.03 10.70
CA PRO A 94 7.50 -8.34 10.22
C PRO A 94 7.61 -8.32 8.69
N ALA A 95 7.20 -9.41 8.02
CA ALA A 95 7.24 -9.49 6.56
C ALA A 95 6.24 -8.51 5.93
N TYR A 96 5.01 -8.46 6.44
CA TYR A 96 3.98 -7.54 5.97
C TYR A 96 4.35 -6.07 6.24
N ALA A 97 4.91 -5.77 7.42
CA ALA A 97 5.39 -4.43 7.75
C ALA A 97 6.52 -3.98 6.81
N ARG A 98 7.44 -4.89 6.46
CA ARG A 98 8.50 -4.59 5.48
C ARG A 98 7.91 -4.31 4.11
N ALA A 99 7.01 -5.16 3.61
CA ALA A 99 6.40 -4.97 2.29
C ALA A 99 5.63 -3.65 2.20
N LEU A 100 4.90 -3.27 3.27
CA LEU A 100 4.26 -1.95 3.36
C LEU A 100 5.27 -0.79 3.31
N GLY A 101 6.48 -0.95 3.86
CA GLY A 101 7.51 0.09 3.86
C GLY A 101 8.22 0.31 2.52
N GLU A 102 8.06 -0.63 1.58
CA GLU A 102 8.59 -0.51 0.21
C GLU A 102 7.59 0.17 -0.75
N VAL A 103 6.35 0.44 -0.28
CA VAL A 103 5.31 1.20 -0.98
C VAL A 103 5.42 2.69 -0.68
#